data_AF-A0A382P9Y7-F1
#
_entry.id   AF-A0A382P9Y7-F1
#
_cell.length_a   1.000
_cell.length_b   1.000
_cell.length_c   1.000
_cell.angle_alpha   90.00
_cell.angle_beta   90.00
_cell.angle_gamma   90.00
#
_symmetry.space_group_name_H-M   'P 1'
#
loop_
_entity.id
_entity.type
_entity.pdbx_description
1 polymer ?
#
loop_
_entity_poly.entity_id
_entity_poly.type
_entity_poly.pdbx_seq_one_letter_code
_entity_poly.pdbx_strand_id
1 'polypeptide(L)'
;PEFVSGVDTTKECRTPEQNQTKDICKNLKSHETFLIPEDELRGKWHDFTVFINWSTDPTKGYAKVCLNGAFSTEWFGRTRFYRDSGSTTLGYGIYRSYLYRYYEQHGVNKAPAQVVFFDRVAKHKGEPPDNVRACLEDTVPTKAFILERNVWGELIHLDIKANIEGKSILFALQYDRKEKDKEILRFDQKTLPSIDVKKIEEKGCAPRWMYKRKKEKTNNRRIRLPFYSAYMSQVVCIFNTLSEDDKEAVKLIVKNIDEIVRQISAGQPDAKRWENAASIIKKRARSITGQTDL
;
A
#
# COMPACT_ATOMS: atom_id res chain seq x y z
N PRO A 1 35.57 -14.34 18.99
CA PRO A 1 34.15 -14.42 19.38
C PRO A 1 33.31 -14.85 18.17
N GLU A 2 33.01 -16.15 18.10
CA GLU A 2 32.23 -16.75 17.02
C GLU A 2 30.78 -16.23 17.06
N PHE A 3 30.34 -15.63 15.96
CA PHE A 3 28.93 -15.28 15.76
C PHE A 3 28.24 -16.48 15.11
N VAL A 4 27.44 -17.20 15.89
CA VAL A 4 26.59 -18.28 15.39
C VAL A 4 25.48 -17.67 14.53
N SER A 5 25.57 -17.90 13.22
CA SER A 5 24.50 -17.60 12.26
C SER A 5 23.37 -18.62 12.42
N GLY A 6 22.14 -18.14 12.63
CA GLY A 6 20.93 -18.96 12.63
C GLY A 6 20.18 -18.90 13.95
N VAL A 7 19.50 -17.79 14.23
CA VAL A 7 18.38 -17.85 15.17
C VAL A 7 17.22 -18.48 14.41
N ASP A 8 17.04 -19.77 14.65
CA ASP A 8 15.83 -20.51 14.31
C ASP A 8 14.63 -19.86 15.02
N THR A 9 13.88 -19.02 14.29
CA THR A 9 12.72 -18.27 14.79
C THR A 9 11.54 -19.17 15.17
N THR A 10 11.67 -20.51 15.08
CA THR A 10 10.64 -21.46 15.50
C THR A 10 10.77 -21.89 16.96
N LYS A 11 11.88 -21.58 17.64
CA LYS A 11 12.16 -22.10 19.01
C LYS A 11 11.65 -21.26 20.18
N GLU A 12 11.10 -20.06 19.97
CA GLU A 12 10.92 -19.09 21.07
C GLU A 12 9.51 -18.92 21.67
N CYS A 13 8.51 -19.73 21.27
CA CYS A 13 7.22 -19.79 22.00
C CYS A 13 7.15 -21.04 22.91
N ARG A 14 8.14 -21.23 23.80
CA ARG A 14 8.16 -22.28 24.83
C ARG A 14 8.12 -21.70 26.24
N THR A 15 6.94 -21.29 26.69
CA THR A 15 6.54 -21.41 28.10
C THR A 15 5.11 -21.96 28.16
N PRO A 16 4.76 -22.79 29.16
CA PRO A 16 3.54 -23.60 29.12
C PRO A 16 2.22 -22.84 29.31
N GLU A 17 2.23 -21.54 29.61
CA GLU A 17 1.05 -20.84 30.16
C GLU A 17 0.22 -20.01 29.19
N GLN A 18 0.49 -20.01 27.88
CA GLN A 18 -0.31 -19.17 26.96
C GLN A 18 -0.78 -19.90 25.70
N ASN A 19 -1.63 -20.91 25.89
CA ASN A 19 -2.37 -21.55 24.79
C ASN A 19 -3.40 -20.62 24.10
N GLN A 20 -3.60 -19.39 24.57
CA GLN A 20 -4.42 -18.37 23.89
C GLN A 20 -3.64 -17.49 22.89
N THR A 21 -2.31 -17.58 22.82
CA THR A 21 -1.47 -16.72 21.92
C THR A 21 -0.81 -17.47 20.76
N LYS A 22 -1.18 -18.73 20.51
CA LYS A 22 -0.60 -19.56 19.42
C LYS A 22 -0.75 -18.97 18.01
N ASP A 23 -1.77 -18.16 17.75
CA ASP A 23 -1.93 -17.46 16.46
C ASP A 23 -1.08 -16.19 16.33
N ILE A 24 -0.66 -15.60 17.45
CA ILE A 24 0.14 -14.36 17.46
C ILE A 24 1.62 -14.66 17.13
N CYS A 25 2.12 -15.86 17.46
CA CYS A 25 3.50 -16.27 17.14
C CYS A 25 3.71 -16.67 15.67
N LYS A 26 2.66 -17.00 14.91
CA LYS A 26 2.79 -17.64 13.58
C LYS A 26 2.86 -16.68 12.39
N ASN A 27 2.59 -15.40 12.57
CA ASN A 27 2.56 -14.41 11.48
C ASN A 27 3.61 -13.31 11.62
N LEU A 28 4.87 -13.67 11.82
CA LEU A 28 6.03 -12.76 11.61
C LEU A 28 6.26 -12.53 10.11
N LYS A 29 5.22 -12.15 9.35
CA LYS A 29 5.42 -11.55 8.04
C LYS A 29 5.89 -10.12 8.29
N SER A 30 7.07 -9.76 7.79
CA SER A 30 7.48 -8.36 7.71
C SER A 30 6.35 -7.57 7.04
N HIS A 31 5.89 -6.52 7.72
CA HIS A 31 4.95 -5.60 7.12
C HIS A 31 5.76 -4.53 6.39
N GLU A 32 5.90 -4.70 5.08
CA GLU A 32 6.55 -3.72 4.22
C GLU A 32 5.51 -2.72 3.73
N THR A 33 5.77 -1.44 4.00
CA THR A 33 4.99 -0.35 3.44
C THR A 33 5.85 0.46 2.49
N PHE A 34 5.36 0.60 1.27
CA PHE A 34 5.96 1.50 0.30
C PHE A 34 5.57 2.96 0.61
N LEU A 35 6.56 3.85 0.52
CA LEU A 35 6.39 5.28 0.85
C LEU A 35 6.68 6.22 -0.32
N ILE A 36 7.74 5.97 -1.10
CA ILE A 36 8.20 6.87 -2.18
C ILE A 36 8.59 6.05 -3.41
N PRO A 37 8.10 6.39 -4.62
CA PRO A 37 8.59 5.87 -5.89
C PRO A 37 10.07 6.09 -6.14
N GLU A 38 10.71 5.16 -6.85
CA GLU A 38 12.13 5.25 -7.20
C GLU A 38 12.44 6.52 -8.03
N ASP A 39 11.55 6.89 -8.94
CA ASP A 39 11.66 8.09 -9.79
C ASP A 39 11.40 9.40 -9.03
N GLU A 40 10.78 9.32 -7.85
CA GLU A 40 10.58 10.47 -6.96
C GLU A 40 11.58 10.52 -5.79
N LEU A 41 12.26 9.41 -5.51
CA LEU A 41 13.17 9.26 -4.38
C LEU A 41 14.43 10.10 -4.55
N ARG A 42 15.04 10.08 -5.73
CA ARG A 42 16.39 10.62 -5.96
C ARG A 42 16.39 12.11 -6.28
N GLY A 43 17.43 12.81 -5.80
CA GLY A 43 17.66 14.23 -6.13
C GLY A 43 16.68 15.22 -5.50
N LYS A 44 15.89 14.78 -4.51
CA LYS A 44 14.90 15.59 -3.79
C LYS A 44 15.07 15.44 -2.29
N TRP A 45 14.69 16.48 -1.54
CA TRP A 45 14.57 16.40 -0.10
C TRP A 45 13.24 15.73 0.26
N HIS A 46 13.30 14.75 1.16
CA HIS A 46 12.12 14.07 1.72
C HIS A 46 12.15 14.22 3.23
N ASP A 47 11.06 14.71 3.79
CA ASP A 47 10.91 14.93 5.23
C ASP A 47 10.14 13.75 5.83
N PHE A 48 10.77 13.03 6.76
CA PHE A 48 10.16 11.91 7.48
C PHE A 48 9.99 12.26 8.94
N THR A 49 8.76 12.13 9.42
CA THR A 49 8.46 12.12 10.84
C THR A 49 7.89 10.78 11.23
N VAL A 50 8.53 10.10 12.19
CA VAL A 50 8.12 8.77 12.64
C VAL A 50 7.75 8.84 14.11
N PHE A 51 6.51 8.46 14.42
CA PHE A 51 5.96 8.47 15.77
C PHE A 51 5.70 7.04 16.22
N ILE A 52 6.43 6.59 17.24
CA ILE A 52 6.43 5.18 17.65
C ILE A 52 6.10 5.08 19.14
N ASN A 53 5.10 4.27 19.45
CA ASN A 53 4.91 3.77 20.80
C ASN A 53 5.50 2.37 20.91
N TRP A 54 6.63 2.26 21.62
CA TRP A 54 7.36 1.01 21.83
C TRP A 54 6.67 0.15 22.87
N SER A 55 6.09 -0.99 22.46
CA SER A 55 5.34 -1.88 23.32
C SER A 55 5.54 -3.34 22.93
N THR A 56 5.66 -4.20 23.96
CA THR A 56 5.62 -5.66 23.82
C THR A 56 4.17 -6.19 23.77
N ASP A 57 3.21 -5.39 24.24
CA ASP A 57 1.77 -5.65 24.18
C ASP A 57 1.25 -5.29 22.77
N PRO A 58 0.71 -6.28 22.03
CA PRO A 58 0.24 -6.08 20.66
C PRO A 58 -1.00 -5.17 20.54
N THR A 59 -1.68 -4.88 21.64
CA THR A 59 -2.84 -3.98 21.64
C THR A 59 -2.45 -2.51 21.87
N LYS A 60 -1.21 -2.26 22.30
CA LYS A 60 -0.76 -0.91 22.71
C LYS A 60 0.27 -0.30 21.77
N GLY A 61 1.04 -1.12 21.05
CA GLY A 61 2.10 -0.59 20.19
C GLY A 61 1.55 -0.05 18.88
N TYR A 62 2.20 1.00 18.39
CA TYR A 62 1.93 1.55 17.07
C TYR A 62 3.16 2.24 16.51
N ALA A 63 3.21 2.35 15.19
CA ALA A 63 4.15 3.19 14.46
C ALA A 63 3.39 3.97 13.39
N LYS A 64 3.50 5.31 13.44
CA LYS A 64 2.89 6.22 12.49
C LYS A 64 3.99 6.95 11.72
N VAL A 65 3.78 7.15 10.44
CA VAL A 65 4.74 7.81 9.56
C VAL A 65 4.06 8.96 8.84
N CYS A 66 4.73 10.09 8.91
CA CYS A 66 4.46 11.31 8.19
C CYS A 66 5.54 11.49 7.13
N LEU A 67 5.12 11.77 5.90
CA LEU A 67 6.00 12.02 4.77
C LEU A 67 5.66 13.38 4.17
N ASN A 68 6.67 14.26 4.10
CA ASN A 68 6.57 15.62 3.57
C ASN A 68 5.45 16.41 4.27
N GLY A 69 5.41 16.35 5.60
CA GLY A 69 4.46 17.09 6.44
C GLY A 69 3.02 16.56 6.48
N ALA A 70 2.73 15.43 5.82
CA ALA A 70 1.39 14.85 5.81
C ALA A 70 1.40 13.36 6.17
N PHE A 71 0.36 12.90 6.87
CA PHE A 71 0.18 11.51 7.25
C PHE A 71 0.37 10.57 6.05
N SER A 72 1.11 9.48 6.26
CA SER A 72 1.50 8.57 5.18
C SER A 72 1.04 7.13 5.44
N THR A 73 1.25 6.62 6.64
CA THR A 73 0.84 5.28 7.01
C THR A 73 0.87 5.10 8.52
N GLU A 74 0.15 4.10 8.99
CA GLU A 74 0.31 3.62 10.36
C GLU A 74 0.28 2.10 10.43
N TRP A 75 0.76 1.62 11.56
CA TRP A 75 0.78 0.24 11.95
C TRP A 75 0.38 0.13 13.42
N PHE A 76 -0.48 -0.83 13.74
CA PHE A 76 -0.85 -1.20 15.10
C PHE A 76 -0.40 -2.63 15.39
N GLY A 77 0.14 -2.86 16.59
CA GLY A 77 0.65 -4.16 16.99
C GLY A 77 1.81 -4.07 17.97
N ARG A 78 2.53 -5.18 18.13
CA ARG A 78 3.77 -5.25 18.92
C ARG A 78 4.99 -4.58 18.25
N THR A 79 5.37 -3.36 18.66
CA THR A 79 6.54 -2.64 18.13
C THR A 79 7.88 -3.04 18.76
N ARG A 80 7.87 -3.87 19.81
CA ARG A 80 9.08 -4.30 20.52
C ARG A 80 9.04 -5.80 20.86
N PHE A 81 10.17 -6.49 20.72
CA PHE A 81 10.29 -7.91 21.10
C PHE A 81 10.34 -8.09 22.63
N TYR A 82 9.84 -9.22 23.15
CA TYR A 82 9.84 -9.53 24.59
C TYR A 82 11.24 -9.66 25.20
N ARG A 83 12.22 -10.11 24.42
CA ARG A 83 13.61 -10.35 24.87
C ARG A 83 14.54 -9.15 24.71
N ASP A 84 14.09 -8.09 24.03
CA ASP A 84 14.89 -6.87 23.88
C ASP A 84 14.81 -6.03 25.16
N SER A 85 15.68 -6.31 26.12
CA SER A 85 15.96 -5.44 27.27
C SER A 85 16.87 -4.26 26.89
N GLY A 86 17.46 -4.27 25.70
CA GLY A 86 18.31 -3.21 25.19
C GLY A 86 17.55 -1.93 24.82
N SER A 87 18.25 -0.80 24.88
CA SER A 87 17.75 0.47 24.35
C SER A 87 17.67 0.40 22.82
N THR A 88 16.51 0.73 22.24
CA THR A 88 16.41 0.94 20.79
C THR A 88 17.21 2.19 20.40
N THR A 89 18.19 2.02 19.52
CA THR A 89 19.00 3.13 18.99
C THR A 89 18.45 3.58 17.64
N LEU A 90 18.43 4.89 17.42
CA LEU A 90 18.19 5.48 16.11
C LEU A 90 19.54 5.66 15.42
N GLY A 91 19.79 4.88 14.37
CA GLY A 91 20.89 5.09 13.44
C GLY A 91 20.35 5.54 12.08
N TYR A 92 21.03 6.49 11.44
CA TYR A 92 20.74 6.92 10.07
C TYR A 92 22.05 7.00 9.29
N GLY A 93 21.99 6.64 8.01
CA GLY A 93 23.18 6.46 7.19
C GLY A 93 22.96 5.42 6.11
N ILE A 94 24.03 5.14 5.36
CA ILE A 94 24.04 4.02 4.41
C ILE A 94 24.50 2.78 5.18
N TYR A 95 23.58 1.87 5.47
CA TYR A 95 23.89 0.57 6.03
C TYR A 95 24.03 -0.47 4.90
N ARG A 96 25.26 -0.94 4.65
CA ARG A 96 25.58 -1.86 3.55
C ARG A 96 25.77 -3.28 4.06
N SER A 97 24.69 -4.04 4.13
CA SER A 97 24.76 -5.47 4.50
C SER A 97 25.01 -6.35 3.28
N TYR A 98 25.70 -7.48 3.52
CA TYR A 98 25.87 -8.56 2.54
C TYR A 98 26.52 -8.15 1.21
N LEU A 99 27.49 -7.21 1.23
CA LEU A 99 28.22 -6.78 0.03
C LEU A 99 28.88 -7.91 -0.76
N TYR A 100 29.25 -9.01 -0.10
CA TYR A 100 29.79 -10.19 -0.78
C TYR A 100 28.86 -10.73 -1.87
N ARG A 101 27.52 -10.69 -1.67
CA ARG A 101 26.54 -11.15 -2.66
C ARG A 101 26.57 -10.30 -3.93
N TYR A 102 26.72 -8.99 -3.75
CA TYR A 102 26.88 -8.07 -4.87
C TYR A 102 28.16 -8.37 -5.65
N TYR A 103 29.26 -8.64 -4.95
CA TYR A 103 30.55 -9.00 -5.56
C TYR A 103 30.46 -10.27 -6.41
N GLU A 104 29.87 -11.33 -5.84
CA GLU A 104 29.67 -12.62 -6.53
C GLU A 104 28.75 -12.48 -7.75
N GLN A 105 27.61 -11.79 -7.60
CA GLN A 105 26.62 -11.64 -8.67
C GLN A 105 27.14 -10.81 -9.85
N HIS A 106 27.95 -9.79 -9.58
CA HIS A 106 28.43 -8.85 -10.60
C HIS A 106 29.88 -9.10 -11.03
N GLY A 107 30.58 -10.08 -10.44
CA GLY A 107 31.98 -10.38 -10.75
C GLY A 107 32.94 -9.22 -10.45
N VAL A 108 32.62 -8.40 -9.44
CA VAL A 108 33.41 -7.21 -9.06
C VAL A 108 33.92 -7.34 -7.64
N ASN A 109 35.08 -6.74 -7.35
CA ASN A 109 35.66 -6.71 -6.00
C ASN A 109 35.31 -5.43 -5.22
N LYS A 110 34.57 -4.50 -5.83
CA LYS A 110 34.20 -3.22 -5.25
C LYS A 110 32.80 -2.83 -5.67
N ALA A 111 31.99 -2.40 -4.70
CA ALA A 111 30.65 -1.91 -4.96
C ALA A 111 30.68 -0.41 -5.30
N PRO A 112 29.73 0.09 -6.11
CA PRO A 112 29.62 1.50 -6.46
C PRO A 112 29.58 2.39 -5.23
N ALA A 113 30.08 3.62 -5.38
CA ALA A 113 29.90 4.66 -4.38
C ALA A 113 28.41 5.02 -4.26
N GLN A 114 27.95 5.24 -3.03
CA GLN A 114 26.59 5.65 -2.73
C GLN A 114 26.66 6.89 -1.85
N VAL A 115 25.86 7.90 -2.16
CA VAL A 115 25.82 9.17 -1.44
C VAL A 115 24.38 9.42 -1.02
N VAL A 116 24.19 9.80 0.23
CA VAL A 116 22.92 10.24 0.80
C VAL A 116 23.20 11.48 1.64
N PHE A 117 22.28 12.45 1.61
CA PHE A 117 22.34 13.65 2.41
C PHE A 117 21.24 13.58 3.47
N PHE A 118 21.59 13.98 4.69
CA PHE A 118 20.65 14.11 5.80
C PHE A 118 20.74 15.53 6.32
N ASP A 119 19.59 16.09 6.68
CA ASP A 119 19.50 17.39 7.32
C ASP A 119 18.37 17.36 8.36
N ARG A 120 18.46 18.23 9.37
CA ARG A 120 17.47 18.44 10.43
C ARG A 120 17.01 17.17 11.16
N VAL A 121 17.94 16.24 11.40
CA VAL A 121 17.64 15.02 12.16
C VAL A 121 17.45 15.36 13.64
N ALA A 122 16.26 15.07 14.18
CA ALA A 122 15.93 15.29 15.58
C ALA A 122 15.19 14.10 16.18
N LYS A 123 15.29 13.94 17.51
CA LYS A 123 14.52 12.97 18.29
C LYS A 123 13.76 13.70 19.38
N HIS A 124 12.47 13.39 19.50
CA HIS A 124 11.63 13.86 20.59
C HIS A 124 11.12 12.69 21.44
N LYS A 125 10.90 12.92 22.73
CA LYS A 125 10.24 11.97 23.64
C LYS A 125 9.12 12.71 24.36
N GLY A 126 7.90 12.18 24.28
CA GLY A 126 6.72 12.81 24.85
C GLY A 126 5.72 13.20 23.78
N GLU A 127 4.87 14.17 24.10
CA GLU A 127 3.87 14.69 23.18
C GLU A 127 4.53 15.25 21.91
N PRO A 128 3.99 14.96 20.72
CA PRO A 128 4.56 15.46 19.48
C PRO A 128 4.49 17.00 19.45
N PRO A 129 5.53 17.67 18.91
CA PRO A 129 5.47 19.09 18.56
C PRO A 129 4.26 19.40 17.67
N ASP A 130 3.75 20.63 17.69
CA ASP A 130 2.48 20.97 17.01
C ASP A 130 2.52 20.70 15.50
N ASN A 131 3.65 20.92 14.83
CA ASN A 131 3.81 20.59 13.41
C ASN A 131 3.75 19.07 13.14
N VAL A 132 4.16 18.25 14.11
CA VAL A 132 4.02 16.79 14.05
C VAL A 132 2.59 16.39 14.40
N ARG A 133 1.97 17.04 15.39
CA ARG A 133 0.57 16.79 15.77
C ARG A 133 -0.37 17.08 14.60
N ALA A 134 -0.21 18.20 13.91
CA ALA A 134 -0.97 18.54 12.71
C ALA A 134 -0.80 17.54 11.57
N CYS A 135 0.35 16.84 11.51
CA CYS A 135 0.57 15.77 10.56
C CYS A 135 -0.06 14.43 10.99
N LEU A 136 -0.12 14.17 12.29
CA LEU A 136 -0.76 12.97 12.87
C LEU A 136 -2.29 13.10 12.92
N GLU A 137 -2.79 14.32 12.99
CA GLU A 137 -4.16 14.67 12.70
C GLU A 137 -4.31 14.54 11.19
N ASP A 138 -5.02 13.50 10.73
CA ASP A 138 -5.27 13.22 9.32
C ASP A 138 -6.19 14.31 8.72
N THR A 139 -5.62 15.49 8.50
CA THR A 139 -6.32 16.72 8.09
C THR A 139 -6.44 16.84 6.58
N VAL A 140 -5.73 16.01 5.82
CA VAL A 140 -5.87 15.95 4.37
C VAL A 140 -6.89 14.85 4.05
N PRO A 141 -8.08 15.18 3.53
CA PRO A 141 -9.14 14.20 3.31
C PRO A 141 -8.73 13.07 2.35
N THR A 142 -7.74 13.32 1.48
CA THR A 142 -7.24 12.37 0.49
C THR A 142 -5.77 12.63 0.18
N LYS A 143 -4.92 11.61 0.31
CA LYS A 143 -3.53 11.61 -0.15
C LYS A 143 -3.26 10.38 -0.99
N ALA A 144 -2.66 10.52 -2.16
CA ALA A 144 -2.40 9.40 -3.07
C ALA A 144 -0.98 9.41 -3.64
N PHE A 145 -0.43 8.22 -3.83
CA PHE A 145 0.90 8.00 -4.39
C PHE A 145 0.87 6.86 -5.39
N ILE A 146 1.68 6.97 -6.44
CA ILE A 146 2.00 5.84 -7.30
C ILE A 146 2.92 4.90 -6.48
N LEU A 147 2.70 3.60 -6.58
CA LEU A 147 3.59 2.55 -6.06
C LEU A 147 4.46 2.00 -7.16
N GLU A 148 3.84 1.77 -8.32
CA GLU A 148 4.49 1.21 -9.48
C GLU A 148 3.80 1.72 -10.75
N ARG A 149 4.61 2.10 -11.74
CA ARG A 149 4.13 2.45 -13.08
C ARG A 149 4.61 1.40 -14.07
N ASN A 150 3.66 0.67 -14.63
CA ASN A 150 3.89 -0.38 -15.60
C ASN A 150 3.38 0.03 -16.98
N VAL A 151 4.22 -0.10 -18.00
CA VAL A 151 3.86 0.17 -19.39
C VAL A 151 4.06 -1.10 -20.21
N TRP A 152 2.96 -1.67 -20.70
CA TRP A 152 2.96 -2.88 -21.55
C TRP A 152 2.41 -2.54 -22.93
N GLY A 153 3.30 -2.07 -23.81
CA GLY A 153 2.91 -1.53 -25.10
C GLY A 153 2.06 -0.28 -24.92
N GLU A 154 0.78 -0.37 -25.28
CA GLU A 154 -0.19 0.74 -25.21
C GLU A 154 -0.92 0.82 -23.88
N LEU A 155 -0.75 -0.20 -23.05
CA LEU A 155 -1.41 -0.30 -21.77
C LEU A 155 -0.57 0.36 -20.69
N ILE A 156 -1.14 1.36 -20.01
CA ILE A 156 -0.54 1.94 -18.81
C ILE A 156 -1.28 1.45 -17.58
N HIS A 157 -0.54 1.00 -16.59
CA HIS A 157 -1.02 0.48 -15.32
C HIS A 157 -0.30 1.22 -14.19
N LEU A 158 -1.05 1.88 -13.31
CA LEU A 158 -0.56 2.51 -12.09
C LEU A 158 -1.07 1.74 -10.88
N ASP A 159 -0.17 1.14 -10.10
CA ASP A 159 -0.50 0.70 -8.75
C ASP A 159 -0.45 1.93 -7.83
N ILE A 160 -1.49 2.14 -7.03
CA ILE A 160 -1.72 3.37 -6.26
C ILE A 160 -2.01 3.00 -4.81
N LYS A 161 -1.44 3.76 -3.87
CA LYS A 161 -1.87 3.80 -2.47
C LYS A 161 -2.56 5.14 -2.23
N ALA A 162 -3.82 5.09 -1.78
CA ALA A 162 -4.56 6.27 -1.37
C ALA A 162 -4.96 6.15 0.10
N ASN A 163 -4.67 7.18 0.88
CA ASN A 163 -5.21 7.39 2.22
C ASN A 163 -6.41 8.31 2.08
N ILE A 164 -7.60 7.83 2.42
CA ILE A 164 -8.87 8.55 2.26
C ILE A 164 -9.64 8.43 3.56
N GLU A 165 -9.95 9.54 4.21
CA GLU A 165 -10.70 9.56 5.48
C GLU A 165 -10.12 8.55 6.51
N GLY A 166 -8.80 8.55 6.73
CA GLY A 166 -8.10 7.61 7.62
C GLY A 166 -7.89 6.19 7.10
N LYS A 167 -8.45 5.84 5.93
CA LYS A 167 -8.34 4.48 5.36
C LYS A 167 -7.26 4.42 4.29
N SER A 168 -6.26 3.55 4.49
CA SER A 168 -5.25 3.21 3.48
C SER A 168 -5.80 2.15 2.53
N ILE A 169 -6.00 2.52 1.26
CA ILE A 169 -6.55 1.66 0.21
C ILE A 169 -5.54 1.52 -0.92
N LEU A 170 -5.29 0.28 -1.33
CA LEU A 170 -4.41 -0.08 -2.44
C LEU A 170 -5.25 -0.47 -3.66
N PHE A 171 -5.01 0.14 -4.80
CA PHE A 171 -5.72 -0.23 -6.03
C PHE A 171 -4.85 0.04 -7.24
N ALA A 172 -5.24 -0.48 -8.39
CA ALA A 172 -4.60 -0.10 -9.64
C ALA A 172 -5.58 0.62 -10.56
N LEU A 173 -5.07 1.65 -11.22
CA LEU A 173 -5.76 2.37 -12.28
C LEU A 173 -5.06 2.05 -13.61
N GLN A 174 -5.84 1.63 -14.59
CA GLN A 174 -5.34 1.20 -15.88
C GLN A 174 -6.13 1.86 -17.00
N TYR A 175 -5.43 2.28 -18.07
CA TYR A 175 -6.04 2.65 -19.34
C TYR A 175 -5.22 2.16 -20.54
N ASP A 176 -5.87 2.08 -21.70
CA ASP A 176 -5.25 1.76 -22.99
C ASP A 176 -5.12 3.03 -23.86
N ARG A 177 -3.95 3.25 -24.47
CA ARG A 177 -3.68 4.41 -25.34
C ARG A 177 -4.38 4.33 -26.70
N LYS A 178 -4.60 3.13 -27.24
CA LYS A 178 -5.26 2.93 -28.53
C LYS A 178 -6.77 2.87 -28.41
N GLU A 179 -7.25 2.31 -27.30
CA GLU A 179 -8.67 2.10 -27.09
C GLU A 179 -9.25 3.17 -26.17
N LYS A 180 -10.14 4.00 -26.73
CA LYS A 180 -10.92 4.96 -25.94
C LYS A 180 -11.81 4.19 -24.97
N ASP A 181 -12.02 4.74 -23.79
CA ASP A 181 -12.96 4.23 -22.79
C ASP A 181 -12.62 2.83 -22.27
N LYS A 182 -11.37 2.54 -21.90
CA LYS A 182 -10.96 1.29 -21.25
C LYS A 182 -10.33 1.51 -19.89
N GLU A 183 -11.01 2.31 -19.07
CA GLU A 183 -10.61 2.58 -17.69
C GLU A 183 -10.96 1.40 -16.80
N ILE A 184 -9.97 0.87 -16.10
CA ILE A 184 -10.15 -0.28 -15.22
C ILE A 184 -9.62 0.07 -13.84
N LEU A 185 -10.47 -0.08 -12.82
CA LEU A 185 -10.01 -0.19 -11.44
C LEU A 185 -9.74 -1.66 -11.12
N ARG A 186 -8.60 -1.95 -10.51
CA ARG A 186 -8.22 -3.30 -10.14
C ARG A 186 -7.94 -3.37 -8.65
N PHE A 187 -8.44 -4.44 -8.05
CA PHE A 187 -8.32 -4.71 -6.62
C PHE A 187 -7.83 -6.12 -6.40
N ASP A 188 -6.98 -6.29 -5.39
CA ASP A 188 -6.56 -7.59 -4.90
C ASP A 188 -7.23 -7.94 -3.57
N GLN A 189 -7.05 -9.19 -3.15
CA GLN A 189 -7.63 -9.69 -1.91
C GLN A 189 -6.96 -9.13 -0.63
N LYS A 190 -5.80 -8.46 -0.74
CA LYS A 190 -5.21 -7.77 0.41
C LYS A 190 -5.95 -6.48 0.69
N THR A 191 -6.44 -5.84 -0.37
CA THR A 191 -7.21 -4.60 -0.29
C THR A 191 -8.68 -4.87 0.00
N LEU A 192 -9.26 -5.82 -0.73
CA LEU A 192 -10.67 -6.21 -0.60
C LEU A 192 -10.74 -7.68 -0.16
N PRO A 193 -10.67 -7.98 1.15
CA PRO A 193 -10.62 -9.33 1.67
C PRO A 193 -11.81 -10.21 1.28
N SER A 194 -12.97 -9.60 0.98
CA SER A 194 -14.21 -10.29 0.61
C SER A 194 -14.25 -10.80 -0.83
N ILE A 195 -13.22 -10.55 -1.65
CA ILE A 195 -13.16 -11.06 -3.03
C ILE A 195 -13.31 -12.59 -3.03
N ASP A 196 -14.46 -13.05 -3.52
CA ASP A 196 -14.80 -14.45 -3.71
C ASP A 196 -15.04 -14.76 -5.20
N VAL A 197 -14.00 -15.29 -5.84
CA VAL A 197 -14.04 -15.69 -7.25
C VAL A 197 -15.05 -16.82 -7.49
N LYS A 198 -15.27 -17.71 -6.52
CA LYS A 198 -16.24 -18.80 -6.68
C LYS A 198 -17.66 -18.24 -6.76
N LYS A 199 -17.99 -17.30 -5.86
CA LYS A 199 -19.27 -16.59 -5.84
C LYS A 199 -19.51 -15.79 -7.14
N ILE A 200 -18.47 -15.17 -7.70
CA ILE A 200 -18.55 -14.46 -9.00
C ILE A 200 -18.88 -15.44 -10.14
N GLU A 201 -18.26 -16.62 -10.14
CA GLU A 201 -18.48 -17.66 -11.16
C GLU A 201 -19.84 -18.31 -11.07
N GLU A 202 -20.27 -18.69 -9.86
CA GLU A 202 -21.58 -19.29 -9.60
C GLU A 202 -22.74 -18.36 -10.02
N LYS A 203 -22.56 -17.05 -9.84
CA LYS A 203 -23.52 -16.03 -10.29
C LYS A 203 -23.42 -15.69 -11.78
N GLY A 204 -22.43 -16.21 -12.50
CA GLY A 204 -22.19 -15.84 -13.90
C GLY A 204 -21.89 -14.34 -14.09
N CYS A 205 -21.37 -13.66 -13.07
CA CYS A 205 -21.29 -12.20 -13.04
C CYS A 205 -20.36 -11.61 -14.11
N ALA A 206 -19.32 -12.33 -14.53
CA ALA A 206 -18.30 -11.77 -15.41
C ALA A 206 -17.49 -12.83 -16.17
N PRO A 207 -16.95 -12.47 -17.35
CA PRO A 207 -15.98 -13.31 -18.06
C PRO A 207 -14.66 -13.44 -17.29
N ARG A 208 -13.91 -14.53 -17.56
CA ARG A 208 -12.66 -14.87 -16.88
C ARG A 208 -11.61 -13.77 -16.84
N TRP A 209 -11.57 -12.86 -17.81
CA TRP A 209 -10.56 -11.80 -17.85
C TRP A 209 -10.77 -10.75 -16.74
N MET A 210 -11.98 -10.61 -16.20
CA MET A 210 -12.32 -9.63 -15.16
C MET A 210 -11.92 -10.08 -13.75
N TYR A 211 -11.50 -11.32 -13.56
CA TYR A 211 -10.98 -11.80 -12.28
C TYR A 211 -9.73 -12.65 -12.48
N LYS A 212 -9.07 -13.05 -11.39
CA LYS A 212 -7.99 -14.03 -11.43
C LYS A 212 -8.20 -15.05 -10.31
N ARG A 213 -8.23 -16.33 -10.68
CA ARG A 213 -8.23 -17.44 -9.74
C ARG A 213 -6.91 -17.51 -8.97
N LYS A 214 -6.97 -18.13 -7.79
CA LYS A 214 -5.83 -18.48 -6.94
C LYS A 214 -4.70 -19.11 -7.79
N LYS A 215 -3.47 -18.61 -7.65
CA LYS A 215 -2.27 -19.42 -7.91
C LYS A 215 -1.88 -20.10 -6.60
N GLU A 216 -1.66 -21.41 -6.60
CA GLU A 216 -1.42 -22.24 -5.41
C GLU A 216 -0.36 -21.69 -4.45
N LYS A 217 0.64 -20.95 -4.97
CA LYS A 217 1.76 -20.43 -4.17
C LYS A 217 1.56 -19.02 -3.56
N THR A 218 0.57 -18.22 -3.98
CA THR A 218 0.51 -16.78 -3.59
C THR A 218 -0.83 -16.28 -3.05
N ASN A 219 -1.89 -17.10 -3.07
CA ASN A 219 -3.25 -16.71 -2.66
C ASN A 219 -3.73 -15.34 -3.19
N ASN A 220 -3.26 -14.95 -4.39
CA ASN A 220 -3.49 -13.61 -4.94
C ASN A 220 -4.73 -13.61 -5.86
N ARG A 221 -5.91 -13.53 -5.25
CA ARG A 221 -7.17 -13.29 -5.96
C ARG A 221 -7.29 -11.81 -6.31
N ARG A 222 -7.87 -11.50 -7.48
CA ARG A 222 -8.08 -10.12 -7.92
C ARG A 222 -9.35 -9.99 -8.75
N ILE A 223 -9.94 -8.81 -8.72
CA ILE A 223 -11.02 -8.38 -9.60
C ILE A 223 -10.59 -7.16 -10.41
N ARG A 224 -11.25 -6.96 -11.54
CA ARG A 224 -11.13 -5.80 -12.41
C ARG A 224 -12.53 -5.27 -12.66
N LEU A 225 -12.69 -3.98 -12.42
CA LEU A 225 -13.91 -3.23 -12.62
C LEU A 225 -13.70 -2.31 -13.84
N PRO A 226 -14.06 -2.77 -15.05
CA PRO A 226 -14.01 -1.96 -16.25
C PRO A 226 -15.13 -0.92 -16.28
N PHE A 227 -14.79 0.35 -16.20
CA PHE A 227 -15.74 1.45 -16.29
C PHE A 227 -15.99 1.82 -17.74
N TYR A 228 -16.47 0.87 -18.53
CA TYR A 228 -16.95 1.14 -19.88
C TYR A 228 -18.24 0.43 -20.23
N SER A 229 -19.00 1.07 -21.12
CA SER A 229 -20.44 0.86 -21.26
C SER A 229 -20.82 -0.61 -21.43
N ALA A 230 -20.06 -1.36 -22.22
CA ALA A 230 -20.31 -2.77 -22.52
C ALA A 230 -20.22 -3.70 -21.28
N TYR A 231 -19.56 -3.28 -20.19
CA TYR A 231 -19.31 -4.15 -19.02
C TYR A 231 -19.90 -3.65 -17.70
N MET A 232 -20.73 -2.60 -17.73
CA MET A 232 -21.26 -2.02 -16.49
C MET A 232 -22.18 -2.98 -15.72
N SER A 233 -22.94 -3.85 -16.40
CA SER A 233 -23.76 -4.86 -15.71
C SER A 233 -22.90 -5.87 -14.95
N GLN A 234 -21.75 -6.27 -15.52
CA GLN A 234 -20.78 -7.15 -14.87
C GLN A 234 -20.08 -6.44 -13.70
N VAL A 235 -19.76 -5.16 -13.84
CA VAL A 235 -19.21 -4.34 -12.74
C VAL A 235 -20.18 -4.31 -11.56
N VAL A 236 -21.45 -4.00 -11.80
CA VAL A 236 -22.49 -3.98 -10.76
C VAL A 236 -22.64 -5.37 -10.12
N CYS A 237 -22.65 -6.44 -10.92
CA CYS A 237 -22.74 -7.80 -10.41
C CYS A 237 -21.57 -8.16 -9.50
N ILE A 238 -20.32 -7.92 -9.93
CA ILE A 238 -19.12 -8.14 -9.11
C ILE A 238 -19.18 -7.30 -7.84
N PHE A 239 -19.49 -6.01 -7.95
CA PHE A 239 -19.56 -5.10 -6.81
C PHE A 239 -20.56 -5.60 -5.74
N ASN A 240 -21.72 -6.10 -6.17
CA ASN A 240 -22.73 -6.68 -5.28
C ASN A 240 -22.33 -8.03 -4.66
N THR A 241 -21.22 -8.64 -5.09
CA THR A 241 -20.69 -9.83 -4.42
C THR A 241 -19.85 -9.51 -3.18
N LEU A 242 -19.33 -8.29 -3.08
CA LEU A 242 -18.45 -7.82 -2.00
C LEU A 242 -19.20 -7.61 -0.68
N SER A 243 -18.47 -7.60 0.44
CA SER A 243 -18.98 -7.14 1.74
C SER A 243 -19.26 -5.63 1.72
N GLU A 244 -20.04 -5.13 2.70
CA GLU A 244 -20.31 -3.69 2.80
C GLU A 244 -19.04 -2.87 3.03
N ASP A 245 -18.08 -3.37 3.84
CA ASP A 245 -16.79 -2.70 4.05
C ASP A 245 -15.98 -2.55 2.74
N ASP A 246 -15.94 -3.61 1.92
CA ASP A 246 -15.22 -3.59 0.65
C ASP A 246 -15.94 -2.74 -0.41
N LYS A 247 -17.28 -2.74 -0.39
CA LYS A 247 -18.07 -1.80 -1.21
C LYS A 247 -17.75 -0.36 -0.83
N GLU A 248 -17.64 -0.07 0.46
CA GLU A 248 -17.31 1.27 0.95
C GLU A 248 -15.91 1.71 0.53
N ALA A 249 -14.92 0.81 0.59
CA ALA A 249 -13.57 1.10 0.08
C ALA A 249 -13.57 1.47 -1.41
N VAL A 250 -14.32 0.75 -2.24
CA VAL A 250 -14.48 1.06 -3.67
C VAL A 250 -15.20 2.40 -3.88
N LYS A 251 -16.27 2.67 -3.12
CA LYS A 251 -17.01 3.95 -3.17
C LYS A 251 -16.13 5.13 -2.79
N LEU A 252 -15.30 5.01 -1.76
CA LEU A 252 -14.36 6.05 -1.33
C LEU A 252 -13.35 6.41 -2.43
N ILE A 253 -12.81 5.41 -3.12
CA ILE A 253 -11.91 5.65 -4.26
C ILE A 253 -12.65 6.40 -5.37
N VAL A 254 -13.83 5.94 -5.76
CA VAL A 254 -14.62 6.58 -6.82
C VAL A 254 -14.99 8.02 -6.46
N LYS A 255 -15.41 8.26 -5.22
CA LYS A 255 -15.77 9.61 -4.72
C LYS A 255 -14.60 10.58 -4.80
N ASN A 256 -13.39 10.11 -4.52
CA ASN A 256 -12.18 10.93 -4.46
C ASN A 256 -11.26 10.78 -5.70
N ILE A 257 -11.74 10.14 -6.78
CA ILE A 257 -10.89 9.76 -7.91
C ILE A 257 -10.26 10.96 -8.61
N ASP A 258 -10.97 12.10 -8.68
CA ASP A 258 -10.44 13.32 -9.29
C ASP A 258 -9.23 13.86 -8.50
N GLU A 259 -9.33 13.90 -7.18
CA GLU A 259 -8.25 14.37 -6.31
C GLU A 259 -7.07 13.41 -6.31
N ILE A 260 -7.34 12.09 -6.27
CA ILE A 260 -6.32 11.06 -6.40
C ILE A 260 -5.56 11.23 -7.73
N VAL A 261 -6.29 11.36 -8.84
CA VAL A 261 -5.70 11.52 -10.17
C VAL A 261 -4.92 12.82 -10.29
N ARG A 262 -5.44 13.93 -9.74
CA ARG A 262 -4.74 15.22 -9.71
C ARG A 262 -3.38 15.11 -9.01
N GLN A 263 -3.31 14.39 -7.88
CA GLN A 263 -2.06 14.20 -7.15
C GLN A 263 -1.07 13.30 -7.91
N ILE A 264 -1.51 12.13 -8.38
CA ILE A 264 -0.59 11.16 -9.01
C ILE A 264 -0.15 11.54 -10.42
N SER A 265 -0.88 12.43 -11.09
CA SER A 265 -0.59 12.81 -12.47
C SER A 265 0.06 14.19 -12.61
N ALA A 266 0.27 14.91 -11.50
CA ALA A 266 0.91 16.22 -11.49
C ALA A 266 2.29 16.17 -12.16
N GLY A 267 2.50 17.00 -13.18
CA GLY A 267 3.77 17.07 -13.93
C GLY A 267 4.03 15.91 -14.89
N GLN A 268 3.10 14.96 -15.05
CA GLN A 268 3.23 13.84 -15.98
C GLN A 268 2.77 14.23 -17.40
N PRO A 269 3.42 13.74 -18.46
CA PRO A 269 3.07 14.08 -19.85
C PRO A 269 1.67 13.59 -20.26
N ASP A 270 1.13 12.60 -19.56
CA ASP A 270 -0.19 12.00 -19.77
C ASP A 270 -1.24 12.45 -18.74
N ALA A 271 -1.00 13.52 -17.98
CA ALA A 271 -1.91 14.01 -16.94
C ALA A 271 -3.35 14.17 -17.41
N LYS A 272 -3.54 14.85 -18.55
CA LYS A 272 -4.85 15.05 -19.17
C LYS A 272 -5.57 13.75 -19.51
N ARG A 273 -4.85 12.67 -19.82
CA ARG A 273 -5.44 11.36 -20.10
C ARG A 273 -5.94 10.69 -18.82
N TRP A 274 -5.22 10.85 -17.71
CA TRP A 274 -5.65 10.39 -16.39
C TRP A 274 -6.88 11.18 -15.90
N GLU A 275 -6.90 12.50 -16.06
CA GLU A 275 -8.08 13.33 -15.73
C GLU A 275 -9.33 12.87 -16.50
N ASN A 276 -9.19 12.60 -17.81
CA ASN A 276 -10.27 12.03 -18.61
C ASN A 276 -10.70 10.65 -18.09
N ALA A 277 -9.75 9.79 -17.68
CA ALA A 277 -10.05 8.49 -17.10
C ALA A 277 -10.85 8.62 -15.79
N ALA A 278 -10.45 9.54 -14.91
CA ALA A 278 -11.15 9.84 -13.66
C ALA A 278 -12.60 10.26 -13.93
N SER A 279 -12.80 11.19 -14.88
CA SER A 279 -14.13 11.66 -15.29
C SER A 279 -15.03 10.52 -15.79
N ILE A 280 -14.48 9.62 -16.62
CA ILE A 280 -15.21 8.45 -17.12
C ILE A 280 -15.60 7.51 -15.99
N ILE A 281 -14.67 7.17 -15.10
CA ILE A 281 -14.91 6.32 -13.93
C ILE A 281 -16.00 6.93 -13.07
N LYS A 282 -15.85 8.20 -12.67
CA LYS A 282 -16.81 8.90 -11.81
C LYS A 282 -18.20 8.94 -12.42
N LYS A 283 -18.31 9.26 -13.72
CA LYS A 283 -19.59 9.29 -14.44
C LYS A 283 -20.28 7.93 -14.46
N ARG A 284 -19.53 6.85 -14.75
CA ARG A 284 -20.09 5.50 -14.92
C ARG A 284 -20.32 4.79 -13.58
N ALA A 285 -19.53 5.12 -12.56
CA ALA A 285 -19.64 4.52 -11.24
C ALA A 285 -20.93 4.87 -10.47
N ARG A 286 -21.75 5.81 -10.97
CA ARG A 286 -23.08 6.11 -10.42
C ARG A 286 -23.94 4.85 -10.20
N SER A 287 -23.79 3.85 -11.07
CA SER A 287 -24.51 2.58 -10.96
C SER A 287 -24.11 1.71 -9.77
N ILE A 288 -22.95 1.96 -9.17
CA ILE A 288 -22.44 1.23 -7.99
C ILE A 288 -22.35 2.10 -6.73
N THR A 289 -22.30 3.43 -6.87
CA THR A 289 -22.31 4.35 -5.74
C THR A 289 -23.73 4.74 -5.30
N GLY A 290 -24.75 4.56 -6.15
CA GLY A 290 -26.13 4.94 -5.84
C GLY A 290 -26.36 6.45 -5.78
N GLN A 291 -25.38 7.27 -6.19
CA GLN A 291 -25.50 8.72 -6.25
C GLN A 291 -26.26 9.14 -7.53
N THR A 292 -27.50 9.59 -7.35
CA THR A 292 -28.25 10.42 -8.30
C THR A 292 -28.12 11.87 -7.86
N ASP A 293 -27.23 12.59 -8.56
CA ASP A 293 -27.00 14.05 -8.58
C ASP A 293 -26.50 14.77 -7.31
N LEU A 294 -25.50 15.63 -7.53
CA LEU A 294 -25.23 16.88 -6.81
C LEU A 294 -25.83 18.00 -7.65
#